data_AF-A0A529JZ94-F1
#
_entry.id   AF-A0A529JZ94-F1
#
_cell.length_a   1.000
_cell.length_b   1.000
_cell.length_c   1.000
_cell.angle_alpha   90.00
_cell.angle_beta   90.00
_cell.angle_gamma   90.00
#
_symmetry.space_group_name_H-M   'P 1'
#
loop_
_entity.id
_entity.type
_entity.pdbx_description
1 polymer ?
#
loop_
_entity_poly.entity_id
_entity_poly.type
_entity_poly.pdbx_seq_one_letter_code
_entity_poly.pdbx_strand_id
1 'polypeptide(L)'
;AQQLPGQAIKLTKDSKIRRVVLCSGKVYYDLYEEREKRGINDIYLLRVEQLYPFPAKALITELSRFRNAEMVWCQEEPKNMGAWSFIDPYLEWVLAHIDAKHQRVRYTGRPAAASPATGLMSKHLAQLAALLEDALGE
;
A
#
# COMPACT_ATOMS: atom_id res chain seq x y z
N ALA A 1 -12.84 2.24 -5.62
CA ALA A 1 -12.53 3.37 -6.53
C ALA A 1 -11.96 2.90 -7.86
N GLN A 2 -10.91 2.06 -7.88
CA GLN A 2 -10.24 1.63 -9.13
C GLN A 2 -11.06 0.76 -10.10
N GLN A 3 -12.24 0.30 -9.70
CA GLN A 3 -13.19 -0.41 -10.57
C GLN A 3 -14.36 0.47 -11.06
N LEU A 4 -14.37 1.76 -10.69
CA LEU A 4 -15.44 2.67 -11.09
C LEU A 4 -15.29 3.06 -12.58
N PRO A 5 -16.40 3.30 -13.29
CA PRO A 5 -16.35 3.86 -14.63
C PRO A 5 -15.77 5.29 -14.62
N GLY A 6 -15.01 5.66 -15.66
CA GLY A 6 -14.46 7.02 -15.82
C GLY A 6 -13.11 7.30 -15.14
N GLN A 7 -12.37 6.26 -14.74
CA GLN A 7 -11.00 6.40 -14.24
C GLN A 7 -10.06 6.86 -15.36
N ALA A 8 -9.08 7.71 -15.05
CA ALA A 8 -8.14 8.22 -16.06
C ALA A 8 -7.21 7.11 -16.57
N ILE A 9 -6.82 6.18 -15.69
CA ILE A 9 -6.10 4.98 -16.09
C ILE A 9 -6.97 3.72 -16.03
N LYS A 10 -6.70 2.80 -16.96
CA LYS A 10 -7.23 1.44 -16.95
C LYS A 10 -6.15 0.47 -16.52
N LEU A 11 -6.40 -0.20 -15.39
CA LEU A 11 -5.50 -1.23 -14.87
C LEU A 11 -5.34 -2.40 -15.85
N THR A 12 -4.15 -3.00 -15.84
CA THR A 12 -3.90 -4.26 -16.52
C THR A 12 -4.68 -5.41 -15.83
N LYS A 13 -4.70 -6.58 -16.47
CA LYS A 13 -5.35 -7.77 -15.89
C LYS A 13 -4.69 -8.13 -14.56
N ASP A 14 -5.46 -8.63 -13.59
CA ASP A 14 -4.96 -8.99 -12.24
C ASP A 14 -3.68 -9.84 -12.27
N SER A 15 -3.57 -10.80 -13.21
CA SER A 15 -2.38 -11.63 -13.43
C SER A 15 -1.10 -10.89 -13.81
N LYS A 16 -1.22 -9.66 -14.31
CA LYS A 16 -0.13 -8.79 -14.77
C LYS A 16 0.15 -7.62 -13.80
N ILE A 17 -0.60 -7.52 -12.70
CA ILE A 17 -0.29 -6.57 -11.65
C ILE A 17 1.03 -6.99 -11.02
N ARG A 18 2.02 -6.09 -11.02
CA ARG A 18 3.34 -6.35 -10.45
C ARG A 18 3.38 -6.10 -8.94
N ARG A 19 2.56 -5.16 -8.45
CA ARG A 19 2.55 -4.73 -7.05
C ARG A 19 1.15 -4.36 -6.56
N VAL A 20 0.84 -4.75 -5.33
CA VAL A 20 -0.34 -4.29 -4.58
C VAL A 20 0.15 -3.41 -3.43
N VAL A 21 -0.26 -2.15 -3.42
CA VAL A 21 0.06 -1.20 -2.35
C VAL A 21 -1.15 -1.12 -1.41
N LEU A 22 -1.04 -1.76 -0.26
CA LEU A 22 -1.97 -1.67 0.84
C LEU A 22 -1.74 -0.38 1.64
N CYS A 23 -2.80 0.31 2.02
CA CYS A 23 -2.71 1.50 2.87
C CYS A 23 -4.00 1.71 3.67
N SER A 24 -3.98 2.65 4.61
CA SER A 24 -5.18 3.08 5.34
C SER A 24 -5.21 4.60 5.47
N GLY A 25 -6.41 5.18 5.47
CA GLY A 25 -6.59 6.62 5.60
C GLY A 25 -6.19 7.44 4.36
N LYS A 26 -5.77 8.69 4.60
CA LYS A 26 -5.64 9.71 3.55
C LYS A 26 -4.54 9.45 2.53
N VAL A 27 -3.48 8.73 2.90
CA VAL A 27 -2.34 8.42 2.02
C VAL A 27 -2.76 7.74 0.72
N TYR A 28 -3.91 7.07 0.73
CA TYR A 28 -4.51 6.52 -0.49
C TYR A 28 -4.67 7.58 -1.59
N TYR A 29 -5.08 8.79 -1.25
CA TYR A 29 -5.32 9.85 -2.22
C TYR A 29 -4.00 10.36 -2.81
N ASP A 30 -2.97 10.55 -1.98
CA ASP A 30 -1.63 10.91 -2.44
C ASP A 30 -1.07 9.83 -3.41
N LEU A 31 -1.23 8.55 -3.06
CA LEU A 31 -0.86 7.42 -3.92
C LEU A 31 -1.68 7.38 -5.22
N TYR A 32 -2.98 7.59 -5.13
CA TYR A 32 -3.89 7.55 -6.26
C TYR A 32 -3.55 8.66 -7.26
N GLU A 33 -3.47 9.91 -6.80
CA GLU A 33 -3.15 11.06 -7.65
C GLU A 33 -1.80 10.92 -8.33
N GLU A 34 -0.76 10.51 -7.60
CA GLU A 34 0.57 10.33 -8.17
C GLU A 34 0.61 9.15 -9.16
N ARG A 35 -0.10 8.05 -8.88
CA ARG A 35 -0.22 6.91 -9.82
C ARG A 35 -0.94 7.30 -11.11
N GLU A 36 -2.05 8.05 -11.01
CA GLU A 36 -2.78 8.55 -12.18
C GLU A 36 -1.90 9.50 -13.01
N LYS A 37 -1.21 10.43 -12.34
CA LYS A 37 -0.30 11.39 -12.97
C LYS A 37 0.86 10.71 -13.71
N ARG A 38 1.39 9.61 -13.16
CA ARG A 38 2.45 8.80 -13.80
C ARG A 38 1.91 7.81 -14.85
N GLY A 39 0.59 7.63 -14.96
CA GLY A 39 -0.02 6.67 -15.88
C GLY A 39 0.26 5.20 -15.54
N ILE A 40 0.57 4.89 -14.27
CA ILE A 40 0.99 3.54 -13.84
C ILE A 40 -0.22 2.61 -13.75
N ASN A 41 -0.31 1.62 -14.64
CA ASN A 41 -1.46 0.73 -14.75
C ASN A 41 -1.23 -0.71 -14.25
N ASP A 42 -0.04 -1.00 -13.70
CA ASP A 42 0.36 -2.31 -13.21
C ASP A 42 0.53 -2.37 -11.68
N ILE A 43 0.18 -1.28 -10.98
CA ILE A 43 0.09 -1.20 -9.52
C ILE A 43 -1.37 -1.06 -9.08
N TYR A 44 -1.81 -1.98 -8.22
CA TYR A 44 -3.13 -1.94 -7.59
C TYR A 44 -3.04 -1.28 -6.21
N LEU A 45 -3.89 -0.30 -5.92
CA LEU A 45 -3.97 0.28 -4.57
C LEU A 45 -5.09 -0.40 -3.77
N LEU A 46 -4.82 -0.86 -2.56
CA LEU A 46 -5.81 -1.52 -1.71
C LEU A 46 -5.95 -0.75 -0.41
N ARG A 47 -7.17 -0.30 -0.08
CA ARG A 47 -7.43 0.35 1.21
C ARG A 47 -7.87 -0.67 2.23
N VAL A 48 -7.23 -0.65 3.38
CA VAL A 48 -7.63 -1.40 4.58
C VAL A 48 -8.33 -0.43 5.52
N GLU A 49 -9.65 -0.34 5.36
CA GLU A 49 -10.50 0.58 6.15
C GLU A 49 -10.64 0.14 7.61
N GLN A 50 -10.66 -1.17 7.85
CA GLN A 50 -10.78 -1.75 9.17
C GLN A 50 -9.45 -2.40 9.56
N LEU A 51 -8.75 -1.79 10.51
CA LEU A 51 -7.53 -2.37 11.07
C LEU A 51 -7.84 -3.37 12.19
N TYR A 52 -8.86 -3.09 13.00
CA TYR A 52 -9.31 -3.96 14.09
C TYR A 52 -10.83 -3.98 14.23
N PRO A 53 -11.48 -5.14 14.41
CA PRO A 53 -10.91 -6.50 14.30
C PRO A 53 -10.31 -6.78 12.91
N PHE A 54 -9.23 -7.56 12.83
CA PHE A 54 -8.50 -7.75 11.57
C PHE A 54 -9.37 -8.44 10.49
N PRO A 55 -9.53 -7.88 9.28
CA PRO A 55 -10.49 -8.37 8.27
C PRO A 55 -9.91 -9.50 7.41
N ALA A 56 -9.46 -10.59 8.03
CA ALA A 56 -8.76 -11.70 7.37
C ALA A 56 -9.49 -12.26 6.14
N LYS A 57 -10.79 -12.53 6.26
CA LYS A 57 -11.58 -13.11 5.16
C LYS A 57 -11.64 -12.20 3.93
N ALA A 58 -11.79 -10.89 4.13
CA ALA A 58 -11.84 -9.92 3.04
C ALA A 58 -10.47 -9.82 2.34
N LEU A 59 -9.39 -9.76 3.12
CA LEU A 59 -8.03 -9.70 2.58
C LEU A 59 -7.64 -10.99 1.85
N ILE A 60 -7.98 -12.17 2.37
CA ILE A 60 -7.77 -13.45 1.67
C ILE A 60 -8.48 -13.44 0.31
N THR A 61 -9.74 -13.01 0.29
CA THR A 61 -10.55 -12.99 -0.94
C THR A 61 -9.96 -12.05 -1.98
N GLU A 62 -9.61 -10.81 -1.57
CA GLU A 62 -9.14 -9.79 -2.50
C GLU A 62 -7.69 -10.05 -2.96
N LEU A 63 -6.78 -10.40 -2.05
CA LEU A 63 -5.36 -10.64 -2.37
C LEU A 63 -5.15 -11.93 -3.18
N SER A 64 -6.08 -12.91 -3.11
CA SER A 64 -6.04 -14.11 -3.96
C SER A 64 -6.05 -13.80 -5.46
N ARG A 65 -6.49 -12.60 -5.87
CA ARG A 65 -6.47 -12.15 -7.26
C ARG A 65 -5.05 -11.86 -7.77
N PHE A 66 -4.11 -11.54 -6.86
CA PHE A 66 -2.79 -11.00 -7.18
C PHE A 66 -1.64 -11.86 -6.63
N ARG A 67 -1.77 -13.19 -6.64
CA ARG A 67 -0.77 -14.13 -6.04
C ARG A 67 0.67 -13.94 -6.52
N ASN A 68 0.88 -13.40 -7.72
CA ASN A 68 2.21 -13.19 -8.30
C ASN A 68 2.80 -11.80 -8.00
N ALA A 69 2.01 -10.88 -7.46
CA ALA A 69 2.40 -9.49 -7.23
C ALA A 69 3.21 -9.35 -5.93
N GLU A 70 4.09 -8.35 -5.88
CA GLU A 70 4.71 -7.87 -4.65
C GLU A 70 3.66 -7.17 -3.77
N MET A 71 3.73 -7.37 -2.45
CA MET A 71 2.80 -6.77 -1.49
C MET A 71 3.53 -5.70 -0.68
N VAL A 72 3.01 -4.47 -0.69
CA VAL A 72 3.60 -3.32 -0.01
C VAL A 72 2.60 -2.71 0.96
N TRP A 73 3.01 -2.41 2.19
CA TRP A 73 2.24 -1.60 3.13
C TRP A 73 2.76 -0.17 3.13
N CYS A 74 1.93 0.77 2.68
CA CYS A 74 2.24 2.19 2.63
C CYS A 74 1.51 2.96 3.74
N GLN A 75 2.26 3.75 4.52
CA GLN A 75 1.70 4.63 5.54
C GLN A 75 2.52 5.92 5.68
N GLU A 76 1.87 7.01 6.11
CA GLU A 76 2.53 8.29 6.33
C GLU A 76 3.20 8.38 7.69
N GLU A 77 2.73 7.59 8.66
CA GLU A 77 3.30 7.52 9.99
C GLU A 77 4.70 6.88 9.95
N PRO A 78 5.63 7.32 10.82
CA PRO A 78 6.93 6.66 11.01
C PRO A 78 6.79 5.14 11.19
N LYS A 79 7.77 4.36 10.73
CA LYS A 79 7.76 2.89 10.77
C LYS A 79 7.47 2.28 12.15
N ASN A 80 7.91 2.93 13.22
CA ASN A 80 7.67 2.52 14.61
C ASN A 80 6.31 2.99 15.16
N MET A 81 5.47 3.60 14.31
CA MET A 81 4.15 4.14 14.61
C MET A 81 3.15 3.64 13.56
N GLY A 82 1.90 4.10 13.66
CA GLY A 82 0.83 3.68 12.74
C GLY A 82 0.51 2.19 12.89
N ALA A 83 0.08 1.57 11.80
CA ALA A 83 -0.43 0.21 11.83
C ALA A 83 0.63 -0.86 11.54
N TRP A 84 1.80 -0.49 11.01
CA TRP A 84 2.80 -1.42 10.49
C TRP A 84 3.09 -2.61 11.43
N SER A 85 3.56 -2.33 12.65
CA SER A 85 3.94 -3.37 13.61
C SER A 85 2.78 -4.28 14.04
N PHE A 86 1.54 -3.79 13.92
CA PHE A 86 0.35 -4.56 14.23
C PHE A 86 -0.09 -5.42 13.04
N ILE A 87 -0.08 -4.87 11.83
CA ILE A 87 -0.68 -5.50 10.64
C ILE A 87 0.26 -6.49 9.93
N ASP A 88 1.58 -6.28 10.01
CA ASP A 88 2.60 -7.11 9.35
C ASP A 88 2.42 -8.63 9.60
N PRO A 89 2.33 -9.13 10.85
CA PRO A 89 2.20 -10.57 11.09
C PRO A 89 0.89 -11.15 10.54
N TYR A 90 -0.20 -10.37 10.54
CA TYR A 90 -1.47 -10.83 9.99
C TYR A 90 -1.46 -10.88 8.47
N LEU A 91 -0.82 -9.91 7.81
CA LEU A 91 -0.68 -9.94 6.36
C LEU A 91 0.22 -11.09 5.92
N GLU A 92 1.34 -11.34 6.61
CA GLU A 92 2.19 -12.51 6.36
C GLU A 92 1.39 -13.81 6.44
N TRP A 93 0.54 -13.96 7.46
CA TRP A 93 -0.37 -15.11 7.58
C TRP A 93 -1.36 -15.20 6.40
N VAL A 94 -1.97 -14.08 5.98
CA VAL A 94 -2.86 -14.04 4.82
C VAL A 94 -2.14 -14.45 3.54
N LEU A 95 -0.92 -13.95 3.32
CA LEU A 95 -0.11 -14.25 2.13
C LEU A 95 0.30 -15.73 2.06
N ALA A 96 0.66 -16.32 3.20
CA ALA A 96 0.88 -17.75 3.30
C ALA A 96 -0.40 -18.55 2.99
N HIS A 97 -1.56 -18.10 3.50
CA HIS A 97 -2.84 -18.78 3.30
C HIS A 97 -3.29 -18.82 1.83
N ILE A 98 -2.97 -17.79 1.05
CA ILE A 98 -3.33 -17.72 -0.38
C ILE A 98 -2.24 -18.28 -1.31
N ASP A 99 -1.17 -18.85 -0.75
CA ASP A 99 0.02 -19.34 -1.48
C ASP A 99 0.61 -18.25 -2.41
N ALA A 100 0.80 -17.05 -1.87
CA ALA A 100 1.38 -15.94 -2.62
C ALA A 100 2.87 -16.20 -2.91
N LYS A 101 3.31 -15.83 -4.12
CA LYS A 101 4.71 -15.89 -4.54
C LYS A 101 5.63 -15.11 -3.59
N HIS A 102 5.16 -13.96 -3.11
CA HIS A 102 5.84 -13.12 -2.14
C HIS A 102 5.14 -13.24 -0.79
N GLN A 103 5.77 -13.90 0.19
CA GLN A 103 5.15 -14.17 1.50
C GLN A 103 5.38 -13.05 2.53
N ARG A 104 6.30 -12.12 2.27
CA ARG A 104 6.59 -10.99 3.15
C ARG A 104 6.05 -9.70 2.54
N VAL A 105 5.38 -8.90 3.37
CA VAL A 105 4.99 -7.54 3.01
C VAL A 105 6.19 -6.62 3.17
N ARG A 106 6.42 -5.76 2.18
CA ARG A 106 7.45 -4.71 2.25
C ARG A 106 6.84 -3.44 2.86
N TYR A 107 7.55 -2.82 3.78
CA TYR A 107 7.17 -1.53 4.33
C TYR A 107 7.59 -0.38 3.40
N THR A 108 6.67 0.56 3.18
CA THR A 108 6.94 1.86 2.57
C THR A 108 6.33 2.95 3.45
N GLY A 109 7.11 3.97 3.77
CA GLY A 109 6.65 5.05 4.64
C GLY A 109 7.80 5.82 5.25
N ARG A 110 7.51 6.66 6.25
CA ARG A 110 8.53 7.47 6.90
C ARG A 110 9.46 6.59 7.74
N PRO A 111 10.77 6.89 7.80
CA PRO A 111 11.68 6.19 8.69
C PRO A 111 11.22 6.33 10.15
N ALA A 112 11.61 5.37 10.99
CA ALA A 112 11.30 5.41 12.41
C ALA A 112 11.80 6.73 13.05
N ALA A 113 10.98 7.30 13.92
CA ALA A 113 11.27 8.58 14.57
C ALA A 113 10.68 8.62 15.97
N ALA A 114 11.22 9.48 16.84
CA ALA A 114 10.66 9.75 18.16
C ALA A 114 9.41 10.64 18.09
N SER A 115 9.41 11.62 17.19
CA SER A 115 8.27 12.51 16.93
C SER A 115 7.36 11.93 15.84
N PRO A 116 6.02 12.08 15.94
CA PRO A 116 5.08 11.65 14.89
C PRO A 116 5.32 12.31 13.53
N ALA A 117 5.85 13.53 13.51
CA ALA A 117 6.16 14.26 12.29
C ALA A 117 7.34 15.22 12.46
N THR A 118 7.93 15.60 11.32
CA THR A 118 8.87 16.73 11.25
C THR A 118 8.12 18.05 11.41
N GLY A 119 8.67 18.99 12.18
CA GLY A 119 8.12 20.35 12.32
C GLY A 119 8.38 21.27 11.13
N LEU A 120 9.21 20.84 10.16
CA LEU A 120 9.51 21.60 8.95
C LEU A 120 8.71 21.08 7.76
N MET A 121 7.93 21.96 7.12
CA MET A 121 7.10 21.63 5.96
C MET A 121 7.94 21.12 4.77
N SER A 122 9.09 21.73 4.51
CA SER A 122 9.98 21.29 3.42
C SER A 122 10.44 19.84 3.59
N LYS A 123 10.81 19.43 4.81
CA LYS A 123 11.14 18.03 5.13
C LYS A 123 9.92 17.12 5.03
N HIS A 124 8.74 17.61 5.43
CA HIS A 124 7.51 16.83 5.35
C HIS A 124 7.19 16.45 3.91
N LEU A 125 7.27 17.42 2.98
CA LEU A 125 7.06 17.24 1.55
C LEU A 125 8.12 16.34 0.90
N ALA A 126 9.40 16.51 1.27
CA ALA A 126 10.48 15.65 0.78
C ALA A 126 10.27 14.18 1.19
N GLN A 127 9.85 13.94 2.42
CA GLN A 127 9.51 12.59 2.90
C GLN A 127 8.27 12.01 2.21
N LEU A 128 7.26 12.84 1.90
CA LEU A 128 6.10 12.42 1.10
C LEU A 128 6.52 12.00 -0.31
N ALA A 129 7.33 12.81 -0.99
CA ALA A 129 7.84 12.46 -2.32
C ALA A 129 8.64 11.14 -2.30
N ALA A 130 9.49 10.95 -1.28
CA ALA A 130 10.27 9.72 -1.12
C ALA A 130 9.40 8.48 -0.87
N LEU A 131 8.33 8.59 -0.06
CA LEU A 131 7.45 7.45 0.20
C LEU A 131 6.58 7.10 -1.03
N LEU A 132 6.16 8.11 -1.80
CA LEU A 132 5.43 7.88 -3.05
C LEU A 132 6.33 7.22 -4.10
N GLU A 133 7.60 7.64 -4.18
CA GLU A 133 8.59 7.01 -5.05
C GLU A 133 8.85 5.57 -4.65
N ASP A 134 9.05 5.29 -3.37
CA ASP A 134 9.26 3.92 -2.88
C ASP A 134 8.02 3.03 -3.09
N ALA A 135 6.81 3.58 -3.00
CA ALA A 135 5.57 2.81 -3.20
C ALA A 135 5.30 2.50 -4.69
N LEU A 136 5.49 3.51 -5.56
CA LEU A 136 5.04 3.48 -6.95
C LEU A 136 6.17 3.30 -7.98
N GLY A 137 7.42 3.51 -7.58
CA GLY A 137 8.60 3.35 -8.42
C GLY A 137 8.81 1.91 -8.90
N GLU A 138 9.92 1.68 -9.61
CA GLU A 138 10.28 0.33 -10.09
C GLU A 138 10.46 -0.66 -8.93
#